data_AF-A0A7L0AS15-F1
#
_entry.id   AF-A0A7L0AS15-F1
#
_cell.length_a   1.000
_cell.length_b   1.000
_cell.length_c   1.000
_cell.angle_alpha   90.00
_cell.angle_beta   90.00
_cell.angle_gamma   90.00
#
_symmetry.space_group_name_H-M   'P 1'
#
loop_
_entity.id
_entity.type
_entity.pdbx_description
1 polymer ?
#
loop_
_entity_poly.entity_id
_entity_poly.type
_entity_poly.pdbx_seq_one_letter_code
_entity_poly.pdbx_strand_id
1 'polypeptide(L)'
;EAGDWWAAGVAQDSVRRKGVLSFTPQEGIWAVGQWFGQYHAFTEPDWTPLHLACLPRTIQVCLDFTDRQVAFADAENEAPIF
;
A
#
# COMPACT_ATOMS: atom_id res chain seq x y z
N GLU A 1 -9.14 3.09 19.34
CA GLU A 1 -8.69 1.76 18.89
C GLU A 1 -8.37 1.87 17.42
N ALA A 2 -7.15 1.55 16.99
CA ALA A 2 -6.87 1.44 15.56
C ALA A 2 -7.71 0.28 15.04
N GLY A 3 -8.45 0.46 13.94
CA GLY A 3 -9.14 -0.64 13.28
C GLY A 3 -8.13 -1.76 13.02
N ASP A 4 -8.52 -3.01 13.24
CA ASP A 4 -7.58 -4.13 13.35
C ASP A 4 -6.69 -4.28 12.07
N TRP A 5 -7.15 -3.78 10.91
CA TRP A 5 -6.55 -3.97 9.57
C TRP A 5 -6.95 -2.82 8.63
N TRP A 6 -6.04 -2.36 7.78
CA TRP A 6 -6.36 -1.48 6.65
C TRP A 6 -5.37 -1.63 5.49
N ALA A 7 -5.79 -1.23 4.29
CA ALA A 7 -4.94 -1.15 3.11
C ALA A 7 -5.33 0.08 2.27
N ALA A 8 -4.34 0.73 1.65
CA ALA A 8 -4.53 1.87 0.76
C ALA A 8 -3.57 1.77 -0.43
N GLY A 9 -4.05 2.15 -1.62
CA GLY A 9 -3.25 2.07 -2.84
C GLY A 9 -4.05 2.24 -4.11
N VAL A 10 -3.50 1.73 -5.21
CA VAL A 10 -4.10 1.80 -6.55
C VAL A 10 -4.42 0.41 -7.07
N ALA A 11 -5.45 0.33 -7.90
CA ALA A 11 -5.85 -0.89 -8.60
C ALA A 11 -6.00 -0.58 -10.09
N GLN A 12 -5.65 -1.53 -10.95
CA GLN A 12 -6.01 -1.45 -12.36
C GLN A 12 -7.53 -1.50 -12.52
N ASP A 13 -8.05 -0.92 -13.60
CA ASP A 13 -9.50 -0.98 -13.86
C ASP A 13 -9.99 -2.42 -14.09
N SER A 14 -9.13 -3.26 -14.66
CA SER A 14 -9.39 -4.68 -14.96
C SER A 14 -9.42 -5.60 -13.75
N VAL A 15 -9.10 -5.11 -12.54
CA VAL A 15 -9.08 -5.93 -11.32
C VAL A 15 -10.45 -6.52 -11.05
N ARG A 16 -10.48 -7.81 -10.72
CA ARG A 16 -11.70 -8.52 -10.34
C ARG A 16 -12.26 -7.94 -9.03
N ARG A 17 -13.52 -7.51 -9.01
CA ARG A 17 -14.14 -6.86 -7.82
C ARG A 17 -15.02 -7.76 -6.94
N LYS A 18 -15.08 -9.06 -7.21
CA LYS A 18 -15.95 -10.01 -6.49
C LYS A 18 -15.16 -11.19 -5.94
N GLY A 19 -15.45 -11.62 -4.71
CA GLY A 19 -14.76 -12.75 -4.05
C GLY A 19 -13.54 -12.29 -3.27
N VAL A 20 -12.68 -13.25 -2.88
CA VAL A 20 -11.44 -12.96 -2.15
C VAL A 20 -10.48 -12.22 -3.07
N LEU A 21 -9.95 -11.11 -2.58
CA LEU A 21 -8.98 -10.24 -3.25
C LEU A 21 -7.60 -10.44 -2.60
N SER A 22 -6.57 -10.62 -3.42
CA SER A 22 -5.18 -10.51 -2.98
C SER A 22 -4.64 -9.14 -3.42
N PHE A 23 -4.02 -8.39 -2.52
CA PHE A 23 -3.53 -7.03 -2.82
C PHE A 23 -2.16 -7.05 -3.50
N THR A 24 -1.99 -7.88 -4.52
CA THR A 24 -0.68 -8.14 -5.10
C THR A 24 -0.55 -7.50 -6.48
N PRO A 25 0.67 -7.14 -6.91
CA PRO A 25 0.91 -6.59 -8.23
C PRO A 25 0.40 -7.50 -9.37
N GLN A 26 0.44 -8.82 -9.16
CA GLN A 26 -0.03 -9.86 -10.08
C GLN A 26 -1.54 -9.78 -10.33
N GLU A 27 -2.31 -9.46 -9.28
CA GLU A 27 -3.75 -9.19 -9.37
C GLU A 27 -4.05 -7.76 -9.82
N GLY A 28 -3.02 -6.96 -10.15
CA GLY A 28 -3.16 -5.58 -10.60
C GLY A 28 -3.42 -4.58 -9.47
N ILE A 29 -3.01 -4.88 -8.25
CA ILE A 29 -3.17 -4.02 -7.07
C ILE A 29 -1.79 -3.68 -6.50
N TRP A 30 -1.55 -2.40 -6.24
CA TRP A 30 -0.37 -1.92 -5.50
C TRP A 30 -0.85 -1.18 -4.27
N ALA A 31 -0.50 -1.68 -3.09
CA ALA A 31 -0.97 -1.11 -1.85
C ALA A 31 0.03 -1.28 -0.71
N VAL A 32 -0.09 -0.40 0.27
CA VAL A 32 0.48 -0.55 1.61
C VAL A 32 -0.64 -0.69 2.62
N GLY A 33 -0.34 -1.28 3.77
CA GLY A 33 -1.35 -1.50 4.78
C GLY A 33 -0.78 -1.84 6.14
N GLN A 34 -1.70 -2.03 7.08
CA GLN A 34 -1.41 -2.55 8.40
C GLN A 34 -2.21 -3.83 8.62
N TRP A 35 -1.56 -4.80 9.26
CA TRP A 35 -2.12 -6.07 9.67
C TRP A 35 -1.52 -6.42 11.04
N PHE A 36 -2.36 -6.62 12.06
CA PHE A 36 -1.94 -6.96 13.45
C PHE A 36 -0.81 -6.08 14.02
N GLY A 37 -0.88 -4.77 13.78
CA GLY A 37 0.11 -3.80 14.28
C GLY A 37 1.36 -3.66 13.42
N GLN A 38 1.51 -4.48 12.37
CA GLN A 38 2.66 -4.45 11.48
C GLN A 38 2.30 -3.83 10.13
N TYR A 39 3.18 -2.98 9.63
CA TYR A 39 3.00 -2.29 8.35
C TYR A 39 3.72 -3.05 7.24
N HIS A 40 3.07 -3.15 6.09
CA HIS A 40 3.58 -3.89 4.94
C HIS A 40 3.31 -3.16 3.64
N ALA A 41 4.22 -3.29 2.69
CA ALA A 41 3.90 -3.20 1.27
C ALA A 41 3.50 -4.60 0.79
N PHE A 42 2.35 -4.69 0.12
CA PHE A 42 1.80 -5.97 -0.35
C PHE A 42 2.49 -6.42 -1.65
N THR A 43 3.80 -6.63 -1.56
CA THR A 43 4.66 -7.14 -2.64
C THR A 43 4.59 -8.66 -2.75
N GLU A 44 5.23 -9.20 -3.78
CA GLU A 44 5.37 -10.63 -4.02
C GLU A 44 6.84 -11.02 -4.23
N PRO A 45 7.27 -12.24 -3.87
CA PRO A 45 6.45 -13.37 -3.39
C PRO A 45 5.98 -13.23 -1.92
N ASP A 46 6.67 -12.40 -1.14
CA ASP A 46 6.35 -12.12 0.25
C ASP A 46 6.08 -10.62 0.43
N TRP A 47 5.23 -10.29 1.40
CA TRP A 47 4.99 -8.91 1.78
C TRP A 47 6.25 -8.29 2.35
N THR A 48 6.58 -7.08 1.90
CA THR A 48 7.75 -6.35 2.38
C THR A 48 7.38 -5.64 3.68
N PRO A 49 8.03 -5.95 4.82
CA PRO A 49 7.80 -5.23 6.07
C PRO A 49 8.26 -3.77 5.95
N LEU A 50 7.46 -2.85 6.48
CA LEU A 50 7.78 -1.42 6.46
C LEU A 50 8.26 -0.96 7.84
N HIS A 51 9.44 -0.36 7.87
CA HIS A 51 10.04 0.21 9.07
C HIS A 51 9.86 1.74 9.08
N LEU A 52 8.73 2.18 9.64
CA LEU A 52 8.36 3.59 9.66
C LEU A 52 8.93 4.28 10.90
N ALA A 53 9.68 5.37 10.71
CA ALA A 53 10.24 6.16 11.81
C ALA A 53 9.14 6.84 12.65
N CYS A 54 8.03 7.21 12.00
CA CYS A 54 6.82 7.74 12.63
C CYS A 54 5.60 7.07 12.01
N LEU A 55 4.52 6.90 12.79
CA LEU A 55 3.29 6.30 12.28
C LEU A 55 2.54 7.35 11.43
N PRO A 56 2.38 7.13 10.12
CA PRO A 56 1.70 8.09 9.25
C PRO A 56 0.22 8.11 9.59
N ARG A 57 -0.34 9.32 9.75
CA ARG A 57 -1.79 9.53 9.91
C ARG A 57 -2.51 9.65 8.58
N THR A 58 -1.79 10.17 7.58
CA THR A 58 -2.27 10.36 6.23
C THR A 58 -1.23 9.81 5.26
N ILE A 59 -1.66 9.00 4.30
CA ILE A 59 -0.79 8.41 3.29
C ILE A 59 -1.05 9.12 1.98
N GLN A 60 0.01 9.66 1.39
CA GLN A 60 0.01 10.15 0.03
C GLN A 60 0.30 8.98 -0.91
N VAL A 61 -0.52 8.83 -1.94
CA VAL A 61 -0.34 7.85 -3.02
C VAL A 61 -0.08 8.60 -4.31
N CYS A 62 1.11 8.44 -4.85
CA CYS A 62 1.54 9.07 -6.10
C CYS A 62 1.59 8.03 -7.21
N LEU A 63 0.88 8.29 -8.33
CA LEU A 63 0.91 7.45 -9.51
C LEU A 63 1.66 8.17 -10.63
N ASP A 64 2.79 7.60 -11.04
CA ASP A 64 3.56 8.06 -12.19
C ASP A 64 3.31 7.14 -13.39
N PHE A 65 2.58 7.66 -14.38
CA PHE A 65 2.29 6.93 -15.62
C PHE A 65 3.48 6.86 -16.58
N THR A 66 4.39 7.83 -16.51
CA THR A 66 5.56 7.89 -17.38
C THR A 66 6.56 6.81 -16.98
N ASP A 67 6.88 6.74 -15.70
CA ASP A 67 7.83 5.78 -15.15
C ASP A 67 7.17 4.47 -14.68
N ARG A 68 5.84 4.37 -14.78
CA ARG A 68 5.00 3.22 -14.40
C ARG A 68 5.21 2.80 -12.96
N GLN A 69 5.22 3.79 -12.06
CA GLN A 69 5.49 3.59 -10.64
C GLN A 69 4.34 4.08 -9.78
N VAL A 70 4.25 3.47 -8.61
CA VAL A 70 3.40 3.92 -7.52
C VAL A 70 4.30 4.15 -6.32
N ALA A 71 4.25 5.34 -5.74
CA ALA A 71 5.02 5.69 -4.57
C ALA A 71 4.07 6.04 -3.41
N PHE A 72 4.48 5.66 -2.21
CA PHE A 72 3.79 5.92 -0.96
C PHE A 72 4.65 6.80 -0.07
N ALA A 73 4.06 7.82 0.52
CA ALA A 73 4.75 8.71 1.45
C ALA A 73 3.85 9.11 2.62
N ASP A 74 4.47 9.46 3.75
CA ASP A 74 3.79 10.16 4.83
C ASP A 74 3.45 11.57 4.33
N ALA A 75 2.16 11.90 4.26
CA ALA A 75 1.71 13.18 3.72
C ALA A 75 2.07 14.38 4.63
N GLU A 76 2.34 14.15 5.93
CA GLU A 76 2.67 15.24 6.86
C GLU A 76 4.15 15.60 6.80
N ASN A 77 5.02 14.60 6.65
CA ASN A 77 6.47 14.77 6.74
C ASN A 77 7.20 14.56 5.40
N GLU A 78 6.45 14.23 4.34
CA GLU A 78 6.96 13.87 3.00
C GLU A 78 7.99 12.72 3.04
N ALA A 79 7.98 11.94 4.12
CA ALA A 79 8.91 10.84 4.31
C ALA A 79 8.51 9.67 3.38
N PRO A 80 9.45 9.12 2.59
CA PRO A 80 9.14 7.98 1.73
C PRO A 80 8.77 6.76 2.58
N ILE A 81 7.71 6.07 2.18
CA ILE A 81 7.23 4.83 2.79
C ILE A 81 7.66 3.64 1.93
N PHE A 82 7.30 3.65 0.65
CA PHE A 82 7.57 2.57 -0.30
C PHE A 82 7.48 3.06 -1.74
#